data_AF-A0A7X7XAD7-F1
#
_entry.id   AF-A0A7X7XAD7-F1
#
_cell.length_a   1.000
_cell.length_b   1.000
_cell.length_c   1.000
_cell.angle_alpha   90.00
_cell.angle_beta   90.00
_cell.angle_gamma   90.00
#
_symmetry.space_group_name_H-M   'P 1'
#
loop_
_entity.id
_entity.type
_entity.pdbx_description
1 polymer ?
#
loop_
_entity_poly.entity_id
_entity_poly.type
_entity_poly.pdbx_seq_one_letter_code
_entity_poly.pdbx_strand_id
1 'polypeptide(L)'
;MKDVTSRYKGAFFVLLSAFLYGFIPILAVFAYKKDVSVMSFHLVRFTIASVALFCLLYLRRGEAALMVGKKKLFQLFVLGGVLFTLTSFSYFSSFKYIPASIAALIFYSYPALVSVGSSYINKEYLSMTLVLSI
;
A
#
# COMPACT_ATOMS: atom_id res chain seq x y z
N MET A 1 30.20 11.50 1.90
CA MET A 1 29.95 10.51 2.98
C MET A 1 28.52 10.52 3.52
N LYS A 2 27.81 11.67 3.57
CA LYS A 2 26.37 11.73 3.94
C LYS A 2 25.45 10.90 3.03
N ASP A 3 25.80 10.73 1.75
CA ASP A 3 24.98 9.99 0.78
C ASP A 3 24.93 8.49 1.03
N VAL A 4 26.02 7.90 1.54
CA VAL A 4 26.10 6.46 1.80
C VAL A 4 25.30 6.09 3.06
N THR A 5 25.40 6.91 4.12
CA THR A 5 24.61 6.73 5.34
C THR A 5 23.10 6.89 5.08
N SER A 6 22.73 7.75 4.12
CA SER A 6 21.36 7.91 3.65
C SER A 6 20.85 6.66 2.92
N ARG A 7 21.69 6.04 2.07
CA ARG A 7 21.36 4.79 1.37
C ARG A 7 21.09 3.63 2.34
N TYR A 8 21.91 3.44 3.36
CA TYR A 8 21.69 2.38 4.35
C TYR A 8 20.42 2.61 5.18
N LYS A 9 20.12 3.86 5.56
CA LYS A 9 18.86 4.20 6.23
C LYS A 9 17.65 3.91 5.34
N GLY A 10 17.71 4.30 4.06
CA GLY A 10 16.66 3.99 3.08
C GLY A 10 16.45 2.49 2.91
N ALA A 11 17.54 1.72 2.71
CA ALA A 11 17.48 0.27 2.60
C ALA A 11 16.87 -0.38 3.86
N PHE A 12 17.25 0.08 5.06
CA PHE A 12 16.66 -0.39 6.30
C PHE A 12 15.13 -0.15 6.34
N PHE A 13 14.66 1.05 6.00
CA PHE A 13 13.22 1.33 5.97
C PHE A 13 12.47 0.49 4.94
N VAL A 14 13.07 0.23 3.78
CA VAL A 14 12.48 -0.65 2.75
C VAL A 14 12.36 -2.08 3.27
N LEU A 15 13.43 -2.64 3.85
CA LEU A 15 13.43 -3.99 4.40
C LEU A 15 12.43 -4.14 5.55
N LEU A 16 12.40 -3.15 6.46
CA LEU A 16 11.43 -3.12 7.56
C LEU A 16 9.99 -3.05 7.03
N SER A 17 9.73 -2.20 6.03
CA SER A 17 8.42 -2.09 5.40
C SER A 17 8.01 -3.40 4.73
N ALA A 18 8.92 -4.03 3.97
CA ALA A 18 8.65 -5.31 3.30
C ALA A 18 8.34 -6.43 4.30
N PHE A 19 9.13 -6.50 5.38
CA PHE A 19 8.89 -7.42 6.49
C PHE A 19 7.50 -7.20 7.10
N LEU A 20 7.19 -5.99 7.55
CA LEU A 20 5.90 -5.67 8.18
C LEU A 20 4.73 -5.91 7.22
N TYR A 21 4.87 -5.59 5.94
CA TYR A 21 3.84 -5.81 4.93
C TYR A 21 3.57 -7.30 4.72
N GLY A 22 4.62 -8.14 4.71
CA GLY A 22 4.49 -9.59 4.60
C GLY A 22 3.76 -10.26 5.77
N PHE A 23 3.77 -9.64 6.96
CA PHE A 23 3.01 -10.15 8.11
C PHE A 23 1.51 -9.89 8.01
N ILE A 24 1.05 -8.88 7.27
CA ILE A 24 -0.37 -8.48 7.26
C ILE A 24 -1.27 -9.62 6.75
N PRO A 25 -0.96 -10.33 5.64
CA PRO A 25 -1.77 -11.47 5.19
C PRO A 25 -1.84 -12.60 6.22
N ILE A 26 -0.75 -12.87 6.95
CA ILE A 26 -0.70 -13.89 8.00
C ILE A 26 -1.70 -13.52 9.12
N LEU A 27 -1.61 -12.29 9.62
CA LEU A 27 -2.52 -11.78 10.65
C LEU A 27 -3.98 -11.75 10.18
N ALA A 28 -4.23 -11.40 8.91
CA ALA A 28 -5.58 -11.41 8.35
C ALA A 28 -6.18 -12.83 8.35
N VAL A 29 -5.44 -13.83 7.90
CA VAL A 29 -5.89 -15.23 7.92
C VAL A 29 -6.16 -15.70 9.36
N PHE A 30 -5.31 -15.33 10.32
CA PHE A 30 -5.56 -15.62 11.74
C PHE A 30 -6.83 -14.94 12.28
N ALA A 31 -7.07 -13.67 11.92
CA ALA A 31 -8.26 -12.94 12.33
C ALA A 31 -9.53 -13.57 11.74
N TYR A 32 -9.49 -14.00 10.47
CA TYR A 32 -10.64 -14.61 9.81
C TYR A 32 -11.02 -15.95 10.44
N LYS A 33 -10.06 -16.70 11.00
CA LYS A 33 -10.32 -17.91 11.80
C LYS A 33 -11.03 -17.63 13.14
N LYS A 34 -11.12 -16.36 13.55
CA LYS A 34 -11.85 -15.88 14.72
C LYS A 34 -13.11 -15.12 14.32
N ASP A 35 -13.65 -15.42 13.13
CA ASP A 35 -14.86 -14.82 12.55
C ASP A 35 -14.80 -13.30 12.35
N VAL A 36 -13.59 -12.71 12.36
CA VAL A 36 -13.40 -11.30 12.04
C VAL A 36 -13.66 -11.10 10.55
N SER A 37 -14.58 -10.21 10.20
CA SER A 37 -14.87 -9.88 8.81
C SER A 37 -13.71 -9.10 8.16
N VAL A 38 -13.60 -9.18 6.83
CA VAL A 38 -12.62 -8.39 6.04
C VAL A 38 -12.78 -6.90 6.34
N MET A 39 -14.04 -6.44 6.42
CA MET A 39 -14.38 -5.06 6.70
C MET A 39 -13.88 -4.63 8.08
N SER A 40 -14.19 -5.42 9.12
CA SER A 40 -13.75 -5.15 10.50
C SER A 40 -12.21 -5.13 10.61
N PHE A 41 -11.53 -6.07 9.93
CA PHE A 41 -10.07 -6.12 9.89
C PHE A 41 -9.47 -4.85 9.27
N HIS A 42 -10.06 -4.36 8.16
CA HIS A 42 -9.64 -3.13 7.51
C HIS A 42 -9.91 -1.91 8.40
N LEU A 43 -11.11 -1.81 8.95
CA LEU A 43 -11.50 -0.70 9.81
C LEU A 43 -10.50 -0.52 10.95
N VAL A 44 -10.21 -1.58 11.71
CA VAL A 44 -9.28 -1.51 12.85
C VAL A 44 -7.88 -1.06 12.41
N ARG A 45 -7.28 -1.70 11.40
CA ARG A 45 -5.90 -1.39 11.00
C ARG A 45 -5.77 0.00 10.39
N PHE A 46 -6.78 0.45 9.63
CA PHE A 46 -6.78 1.80 9.04
C PHE A 46 -7.05 2.88 10.07
N THR A 47 -7.89 2.62 11.09
CA THR A 47 -8.06 3.55 12.20
C THR A 47 -6.75 3.72 12.96
N ILE A 48 -6.06 2.62 13.31
CA ILE A 48 -4.76 2.68 13.99
C ILE A 48 -3.74 3.44 13.13
N ALA A 49 -3.63 3.10 11.84
CA ALA A 49 -2.69 3.75 10.93
C ALA A 49 -3.00 5.25 10.73
N SER A 50 -4.29 5.60 10.63
CA SER A 50 -4.74 6.99 10.51
C SER A 50 -4.35 7.80 11.74
N VAL A 51 -4.66 7.32 12.95
CA VAL A 51 -4.29 7.98 14.20
C VAL A 51 -2.77 8.13 14.29
N ALA A 52 -2.00 7.08 14.02
CA ALA A 52 -0.55 7.12 14.05
C ALA A 52 0.03 8.14 13.05
N LEU A 53 -0.51 8.17 11.83
CA LEU A 53 -0.08 9.11 10.79
C LEU A 53 -0.41 10.56 11.17
N PHE A 54 -1.62 10.83 11.65
CA PHE A 54 -2.02 12.16 12.09
C PHE A 54 -1.19 12.65 13.28
N CYS A 55 -0.94 11.80 14.27
CA CYS A 55 -0.01 12.11 15.37
C CYS A 55 1.39 12.42 14.85
N LEU A 56 1.94 11.61 13.94
CA LEU A 56 3.26 11.83 13.37
C LEU A 56 3.35 13.15 12.60
N LEU A 57 2.32 13.47 11.81
CA LEU A 57 2.25 14.71 11.04
C LEU A 57 2.18 15.93 11.95
N TYR A 58 1.32 15.88 12.96
CA TYR A 58 1.18 16.94 13.96
C TYR A 58 2.50 17.17 14.70
N LEU A 59 3.16 16.12 15.20
CA LEU A 59 4.42 16.24 15.94
C LEU A 59 5.57 16.78 15.07
N ARG A 60 5.59 16.50 13.76
CA ARG A 60 6.69 16.92 12.87
C ARG A 60 6.49 18.28 12.23
N ARG A 61 5.24 18.70 11.99
CA ARG A 61 4.93 19.86 11.15
C ARG A 61 3.83 20.75 11.73
N GLY A 62 3.31 20.44 12.91
CA GLY A 62 2.23 21.16 13.56
C GLY A 62 0.90 21.08 12.81
N GLU A 63 -0.03 21.96 13.20
CA GLU A 63 -1.39 22.03 12.66
C GLU A 63 -1.44 22.37 11.17
N ALA A 64 -0.48 23.15 10.67
CA ALA A 64 -0.43 23.56 9.27
C ALA A 64 -0.32 22.37 8.30
N ALA A 65 0.25 21.24 8.72
CA ALA A 65 0.32 20.03 7.90
C ALA A 65 -1.01 19.26 7.80
N LEU A 66 -1.96 19.55 8.69
CA LEU A 66 -3.31 18.97 8.67
C LEU A 66 -4.25 19.74 7.74
N MET A 67 -3.90 20.98 7.41
CA MET A 67 -4.69 21.85 6.55
C MET A 67 -4.44 21.51 5.07
N VAL A 68 -5.29 20.65 4.51
CA VAL A 68 -5.25 20.28 3.10
C VAL A 68 -6.38 21.00 2.35
N GLY A 69 -6.05 21.73 1.29
CA GLY A 69 -7.06 22.39 0.46
C GLY A 69 -8.04 21.39 -0.16
N LYS A 70 -9.31 21.81 -0.33
CA LYS A 70 -10.43 20.94 -0.78
C LYS A 70 -10.11 20.10 -2.03
N LYS A 71 -9.41 20.67 -3.01
CA LYS A 71 -8.98 19.96 -4.23
C LYS A 71 -8.03 18.80 -3.93
N LYS A 72 -7.00 19.04 -3.10
CA LYS A 72 -6.04 18.00 -2.71
C LYS A 72 -6.71 16.94 -1.83
N LEU A 73 -7.61 17.35 -0.94
CA LEU A 73 -8.39 16.42 -0.12
C LEU A 73 -9.25 15.49 -0.99
N PHE A 74 -9.91 16.04 -2.01
CA PHE A 74 -10.66 15.24 -2.97
C PHE A 74 -9.77 14.24 -3.73
N GLN A 75 -8.59 14.68 -4.20
CA GLN A 75 -7.63 13.78 -4.86
C GLN A 75 -7.17 12.65 -3.94
N LEU A 76 -6.85 12.96 -2.68
CA LEU A 76 -6.47 11.97 -1.67
C LEU A 76 -7.62 11.00 -1.36
N PHE A 77 -8.86 11.50 -1.31
CA PHE A 77 -10.04 10.67 -1.10
C PHE A 77 -10.28 9.71 -2.27
N VAL A 78 -10.19 10.18 -3.51
CA VAL A 78 -10.34 9.30 -4.69
C VAL A 78 -9.23 8.24 -4.71
N LEU A 79 -7.97 8.65 -4.50
CA LEU A 79 -6.83 7.74 -4.57
C LEU A 79 -6.81 6.72 -3.41
N GLY A 80 -6.93 7.20 -2.17
CA GLY A 80 -6.83 6.37 -0.97
C GLY A 80 -8.16 5.78 -0.52
N GLY A 81 -9.19 6.62 -0.43
CA GLY A 81 -10.52 6.26 0.06
C GLY A 81 -11.29 5.36 -0.90
N VAL A 82 -11.14 5.54 -2.22
CA VAL A 82 -11.86 4.75 -3.23
C VAL A 82 -10.94 3.70 -3.86
N LEU A 83 -9.95 4.12 -4.65
CA LEU A 83 -9.17 3.20 -5.49
C LEU A 83 -8.35 2.21 -4.65
N PHE A 84 -7.55 2.71 -3.72
CA PHE A 84 -6.73 1.85 -2.85
C PHE A 84 -7.59 0.96 -1.94
N THR A 85 -8.70 1.49 -1.41
CA THR A 85 -9.62 0.70 -0.58
C THR A 85 -10.23 -0.45 -1.38
N LEU A 86 -10.66 -0.21 -2.63
CA LEU A 86 -11.17 -1.26 -3.51
C LEU A 86 -10.11 -2.33 -3.78
N THR A 87 -8.90 -1.93 -4.14
CA THR A 87 -7.78 -2.87 -4.38
C THR A 87 -7.47 -3.69 -3.13
N SER A 88 -7.31 -3.03 -1.98
CA SER A 88 -7.00 -3.69 -0.71
C SER A 88 -8.13 -4.63 -0.29
N PHE A 89 -9.38 -4.18 -0.33
CA PHE A 89 -10.52 -4.98 0.08
C PHE A 89 -10.68 -6.24 -0.78
N SER A 90 -10.52 -6.10 -2.10
CA SER A 90 -10.53 -7.24 -3.05
C SER A 90 -9.39 -8.22 -2.77
N TYR A 91 -8.17 -7.72 -2.58
CA TYR A 91 -7.00 -8.55 -2.27
C TYR A 91 -7.20 -9.36 -0.98
N PHE A 92 -7.61 -8.72 0.11
CA PHE A 92 -7.82 -9.40 1.39
C PHE A 92 -9.10 -10.24 1.44
N SER A 93 -10.09 -9.96 0.59
CA SER A 93 -11.27 -10.81 0.42
C SER A 93 -10.91 -12.11 -0.30
N SER A 94 -9.93 -12.07 -1.21
CA SER A 94 -9.48 -13.26 -1.94
C SER A 94 -8.97 -14.37 -1.01
N PHE A 95 -8.46 -14.03 0.18
CA PHE A 95 -7.95 -15.02 1.15
C PHE A 95 -9.03 -15.96 1.68
N LYS A 96 -10.31 -15.62 1.50
CA LYS A 96 -11.44 -16.50 1.80
C LYS A 96 -11.62 -17.62 0.77
N TYR A 97 -11.05 -17.45 -0.42
CA TYR A 97 -11.25 -18.34 -1.56
C TYR A 97 -9.95 -19.05 -1.97
N ILE A 98 -8.81 -18.39 -1.81
CA ILE A 98 -7.48 -18.92 -2.18
C ILE A 98 -6.46 -18.70 -1.07
N PRO A 99 -5.38 -19.50 -0.99
CA PRO A 99 -4.31 -19.27 -0.03
C PRO A 99 -3.68 -17.88 -0.21
N ALA A 100 -3.32 -17.24 0.91
CA ALA A 100 -2.74 -15.90 0.90
C ALA A 100 -1.44 -15.81 0.07
N SER A 101 -0.65 -16.88 0.00
CA SER A 101 0.55 -16.95 -0.84
C SER A 101 0.24 -16.89 -2.34
N ILE A 102 -0.82 -17.57 -2.77
CA ILE A 102 -1.27 -17.58 -4.18
C ILE A 102 -1.87 -16.21 -4.53
N ALA A 103 -2.70 -15.66 -3.64
CA ALA A 103 -3.22 -14.31 -3.79
C ALA A 103 -2.08 -13.28 -3.92
N ALA A 104 -1.06 -13.36 -3.08
CA ALA A 104 0.12 -12.49 -3.14
C ALA A 104 0.87 -12.64 -4.46
N LEU A 105 1.09 -13.88 -4.93
CA LEU A 105 1.76 -14.13 -6.21
C LEU A 105 1.02 -13.47 -7.38
N ILE A 106 -0.31 -13.64 -7.45
CA ILE A 106 -1.14 -12.99 -8.46
C ILE A 106 -1.08 -11.48 -8.30
N PHE A 107 -1.21 -10.96 -7.08
CA PHE A 107 -1.16 -9.52 -6.81
C PHE A 107 0.17 -8.90 -7.25
N TYR A 108 1.30 -9.57 -6.99
CA TYR A 108 2.63 -9.07 -7.37
C TYR A 108 2.93 -9.17 -8.87
N SER A 109 2.02 -9.70 -9.69
CA SER A 109 2.07 -9.52 -11.16
C SER A 109 1.64 -8.11 -11.60
N TYR A 110 1.13 -7.27 -10.68
CA TYR A 110 0.68 -5.91 -11.00
C TYR A 110 1.71 -5.00 -11.69
N PRO A 111 3.05 -5.14 -11.51
CA PRO A 111 4.01 -4.31 -12.24
C PRO A 111 3.82 -4.42 -13.76
N ALA A 112 3.53 -5.61 -14.29
CA ALA A 112 3.22 -5.79 -15.71
C ALA A 112 1.98 -5.00 -16.13
N LEU A 113 0.90 -5.09 -15.35
CA LEU A 113 -0.35 -4.38 -15.61
C LEU A 113 -0.18 -2.86 -15.54
N VAL A 114 0.57 -2.37 -14.55
CA VAL A 114 0.84 -0.94 -14.37
C VAL A 114 1.76 -0.41 -15.45
N SER A 115 2.77 -1.16 -15.89
CA SER A 115 3.65 -0.75 -16.99
C SER A 115 2.88 -0.59 -18.31
N VAL A 116 2.01 -1.56 -18.65
CA VAL A 116 1.13 -1.43 -19.83
C VAL A 116 0.19 -0.24 -19.67
N GLY A 117 -0.42 -0.08 -18.50
CA GLY A 117 -1.30 1.06 -18.20
C GLY A 117 -0.59 2.41 -18.31
N SER A 118 0.65 2.52 -17.82
CA SER A 118 1.47 3.73 -17.93
C SER A 118 1.80 4.05 -19.39
N SER A 119 2.10 3.03 -20.19
CA SER A 119 2.32 3.24 -21.63
C SER A 119 1.09 3.81 -22.32
N TYR A 120 -0.11 3.36 -21.96
CA TYR A 120 -1.35 3.90 -22.55
C TYR A 120 -1.70 5.31 -22.06
N ILE A 121 -1.60 5.55 -20.74
CA ILE A 121 -2.05 6.80 -20.11
C ILE A 121 -1.01 7.91 -20.25
N ASN A 122 0.25 7.60 -19.92
CA ASN A 122 1.36 8.55 -19.91
C ASN A 122 2.13 8.58 -21.22
N LYS A 123 1.81 7.69 -22.17
CA LYS A 123 2.50 7.55 -23.46
C LYS A 123 4.00 7.22 -23.29
N GLU A 124 4.34 6.50 -22.22
CA GLU A 124 5.70 6.03 -21.96
C GLU A 124 6.05 4.87 -22.89
N TYR A 125 7.27 4.89 -23.44
CA TYR A 125 7.78 3.80 -24.27
C TYR A 125 8.19 2.61 -23.42
N LEU A 126 7.63 1.43 -23.72
CA LEU A 126 8.05 0.18 -23.11
C LEU A 126 9.38 -0.25 -23.71
N SER A 127 10.48 0.04 -23.02
CA SER A 127 11.79 -0.44 -23.44
C SER A 127 11.90 -1.96 -23.25
N MET A 128 12.71 -2.62 -24.09
CA MET A 128 12.92 -4.06 -23.97
C MET A 128 13.49 -4.46 -22.60
N THR A 129 14.34 -3.61 -22.02
CA THR A 129 14.88 -3.80 -20.66
C THR A 129 13.79 -3.79 -19.60
N LEU A 130 12.81 -2.88 -19.71
CA LEU A 130 11.67 -2.83 -18.79
C LEU A 130 10.81 -4.09 -18.93
N VAL A 131 10.50 -4.51 -20.16
CA VAL A 131 9.69 -5.70 -20.43
C VAL A 131 10.34 -6.97 -19.89
N LEU A 132 11.67 -7.10 -19.98
CA LEU A 132 12.40 -8.27 -19.48
C LEU A 132 12.62 -8.26 -17.95
N SER A 133 12.49 -7.09 -17.31
CA SER A 133 12.71 -6.94 -15.86
C SER A 133 11.43 -7.08 -15.03
N ILE A 134 10.27 -7.05 -15.70
CA ILE A 134 8.94 -7.28 -15.13
C ILE A 134 8.67 -8.77 -15.08
#